data_AF-A0A2E4IVZ7-F1
#
_entry.id   AF-A0A2E4IVZ7-F1
#
_cell.length_a   1.000
_cell.length_b   1.000
_cell.length_c   1.000
_cell.angle_alpha   90.00
_cell.angle_beta   90.00
_cell.angle_gamma   90.00
#
_symmetry.space_group_name_H-M   'P 1'
#
loop_
_entity.id
_entity.type
_entity.pdbx_description
1 polymer ?
#
loop_
_entity_poly.entity_id
_entity_poly.type
_entity_poly.pdbx_seq_one_letter_code
_entity_poly.pdbx_strand_id
1 'polypeptide(L)'
;MKKKKLIGFYRNNNVIEAIYHDKNTFYDYNLQETYIAATVPLGIYSNKTPWTVSSYVDSLDNVTRSLLEKNIVWITAKKQESVFYALMYTNYKVRSMSRTGYLLVMHNNELRPVIVTHDKKQYLIEIKGVGSPVGKFPHTHARNQAGCLNKAHVRITGGLSAHDAETEFSNLKIKDHLFINKGISSEVKPLAYSTFDYLEYTFSVLLRLSPSSLRASFMEHPVFDQLMKDRFKKAYYCMGSCLGGLTDKNESWQHQNLSLNNMVFNTKESYDLTDWAEACEQYKNYSAQDYIKCFFPVVYLNRHMPIDHIQAYLKGVFSTVNFKFNKPETFLDTISINKKLLEHIGYEMYLKIKEYGLDVSSIQENINYYKYYFPKDYVKLNTKDWVITQLKPMVELSLKCIDIFNVIEKKLAKNVFQEVIEFRYNEQTKPYLDDIFSQYPGLKRLQKQTDKAITKVKEEFLPSKPLLHEYLFKLETKQDRLKRSKQLKALLHYLEKWLDNKASMTISSNDFLEFNTIPSPFNLQFVLYPFSFLMQSFMLTQYYYMNGAKKEAKSSEKKEINKIVTHYSKVLNELESNPEKFKELFCKKENLFIDLFKWPLK
;
A
#
# COMPACT_ATOMS: atom_id res chain seq x y z
N MET A 1 24.14 33.64 -16.75
CA MET A 1 23.12 32.57 -16.90
C MET A 1 23.20 31.64 -15.70
N LYS A 2 22.09 31.32 -15.04
CA LYS A 2 22.09 30.28 -13.98
C LYS A 2 22.36 28.93 -14.64
N LYS A 3 23.29 28.13 -14.08
CA LYS A 3 23.57 26.78 -14.56
C LYS A 3 22.32 25.91 -14.32
N LYS A 4 21.73 25.35 -15.38
CA LYS A 4 20.59 24.43 -15.27
C LYS A 4 20.96 23.23 -14.39
N LYS A 5 20.03 22.74 -13.57
CA LYS A 5 20.23 21.62 -12.65
C LYS A 5 19.84 20.31 -13.33
N LEU A 6 20.56 19.23 -13.06
CA LEU A 6 20.15 17.88 -13.43
C LEU A 6 18.92 17.48 -12.61
N ILE A 7 17.82 17.11 -13.27
CA ILE A 7 16.56 16.78 -12.59
C ILE A 7 16.04 15.38 -12.89
N GLY A 8 16.65 14.66 -13.82
CA GLY A 8 16.19 13.34 -14.22
C GLY A 8 16.87 12.81 -15.47
N PHE A 9 16.46 11.61 -15.85
CA PHE A 9 16.85 10.86 -17.02
C PHE A 9 15.65 10.11 -17.56
N TYR A 10 15.60 9.93 -18.88
CA TYR A 10 14.61 9.10 -19.56
C TYR A 10 15.20 8.48 -20.82
N ARG A 11 14.60 7.38 -21.30
CA ARG A 11 15.02 6.74 -22.54
C ARG A 11 14.28 7.33 -23.73
N ASN A 12 15.03 7.79 -24.73
CA ASN A 12 14.54 8.25 -26.02
C ASN A 12 15.22 7.44 -27.12
N ASN A 13 14.44 6.79 -27.98
CA ASN A 13 14.96 5.92 -29.07
C ASN A 13 16.08 4.97 -28.61
N ASN A 14 15.84 4.27 -27.49
CA ASN A 14 16.77 3.33 -26.85
C ASN A 14 18.04 3.93 -26.22
N VAL A 15 18.20 5.26 -26.21
CA VAL A 15 19.33 5.98 -25.60
C VAL A 15 18.87 6.74 -24.37
N ILE A 16 19.67 6.76 -23.30
CA ILE A 16 19.36 7.53 -22.08
C ILE A 16 19.75 8.99 -22.29
N GLU A 17 18.79 9.89 -22.10
CA GLU A 17 18.98 11.33 -22.13
C GLU A 17 18.84 11.95 -20.74
N ALA A 18 19.71 12.91 -20.44
CA ALA A 18 19.67 13.69 -19.21
C ALA A 18 18.73 14.89 -19.34
N ILE A 19 18.00 15.20 -18.26
CA ILE A 19 17.06 16.31 -18.21
C ILE A 19 17.65 17.41 -17.33
N TYR A 20 17.80 18.61 -17.91
CA TYR A 20 18.32 19.79 -17.22
C TYR A 20 17.30 20.92 -17.19
N HIS A 21 17.07 21.51 -16.01
CA HIS A 21 16.09 22.58 -15.83
C HIS A 21 16.44 23.51 -14.64
N ASP A 22 15.91 24.73 -14.63
CA ASP A 22 16.17 25.71 -13.54
C ASP A 22 15.39 25.38 -12.26
N LYS A 23 14.16 24.88 -12.41
CA LYS A 23 13.35 24.28 -11.34
C LYS A 23 13.78 22.83 -11.16
N ASN A 24 14.10 22.43 -9.93
CA ASN A 24 14.42 21.04 -9.57
C ASN A 24 13.42 20.43 -8.56
N THR A 25 12.25 21.06 -8.42
CA THR A 25 11.16 20.57 -7.57
C THR A 25 9.96 20.16 -8.42
N PHE A 26 9.21 19.18 -7.93
CA PHE A 26 8.02 18.65 -8.57
C PHE A 26 7.08 18.09 -7.50
N TYR A 27 5.82 17.90 -7.82
CA TYR A 27 4.83 17.30 -6.92
C TYR A 27 4.70 15.80 -7.20
N ASP A 28 4.71 14.96 -6.17
CA ASP A 28 4.35 13.56 -6.32
C ASP A 28 2.86 13.40 -6.00
N TYR A 29 2.06 13.11 -7.04
CA TYR A 29 0.61 12.96 -6.91
C TYR A 29 0.19 11.83 -5.96
N ASN A 30 0.94 10.73 -5.92
CA ASN A 30 0.57 9.58 -5.10
C ASN A 30 0.90 9.81 -3.62
N LEU A 31 2.03 10.48 -3.34
CA LEU A 31 2.47 10.80 -1.99
C LEU A 31 1.92 12.13 -1.47
N GLN A 32 1.29 12.93 -2.34
CA GLN A 32 0.69 14.24 -2.04
C GLN A 32 1.68 15.23 -1.41
N GLU A 33 2.94 15.19 -1.85
CA GLU A 33 4.02 16.02 -1.30
C GLU A 33 4.96 16.54 -2.39
N THR A 34 5.64 17.66 -2.09
CA THR A 34 6.65 18.23 -2.99
C THR A 34 8.00 17.57 -2.79
N TYR A 35 8.59 17.15 -3.90
CA TYR A 35 9.90 16.51 -3.98
C TYR A 35 10.92 17.43 -4.63
N ILE A 36 12.20 17.18 -4.34
CA ILE A 36 13.35 17.82 -4.95
C ILE A 36 14.27 16.75 -5.54
N ALA A 37 14.73 16.98 -6.78
CA ALA A 37 15.81 16.25 -7.40
C ALA A 37 17.15 16.78 -6.85
N ALA A 38 17.92 15.91 -6.21
CA ALA A 38 19.18 16.23 -5.55
C ALA A 38 20.30 15.29 -6.00
N THR A 39 21.44 15.85 -6.38
CA THR A 39 22.67 15.10 -6.63
C THR A 39 23.44 14.97 -5.32
N VAL A 40 23.57 13.74 -4.82
CA VAL A 40 24.15 13.43 -3.50
C VAL A 40 25.50 12.73 -3.71
N PRO A 41 26.59 13.17 -3.06
CA PRO A 41 27.87 12.48 -3.15
C PRO A 41 27.79 11.05 -2.59
N LEU A 42 28.54 10.12 -3.19
CA LEU A 42 28.68 8.75 -2.70
C LEU A 42 30.12 8.52 -2.24
N GLY A 43 30.27 7.88 -1.09
CA GLY A 43 31.49 7.20 -0.68
C GLY A 43 31.51 5.76 -1.18
N ILE A 44 32.69 5.15 -1.15
CA ILE A 44 32.92 3.74 -1.49
C ILE A 44 33.14 2.95 -0.20
N TYR A 45 32.40 1.88 -0.02
CA TYR A 45 32.55 0.92 1.06
C TYR A 45 33.05 -0.41 0.50
N SER A 46 34.23 -0.85 0.92
CA SER A 46 34.79 -2.15 0.55
C SER A 46 34.10 -3.24 1.37
N ASN A 47 33.19 -3.97 0.73
CA ASN A 47 32.44 -5.03 1.38
C ASN A 47 33.22 -6.35 1.35
N LYS A 48 33.04 -7.18 2.38
CA LYS A 48 33.60 -8.54 2.41
C LYS A 48 32.68 -9.54 1.70
N THR A 49 31.36 -9.28 1.71
CA THR A 49 30.38 -10.16 1.07
C THR A 49 30.38 -9.93 -0.44
N PRO A 50 30.51 -10.99 -1.25
CA PRO A 50 30.37 -10.88 -2.69
C PRO A 50 29.00 -10.36 -3.14
N TRP A 51 28.94 -9.80 -4.34
CA TRP A 51 27.67 -9.52 -5.00
C TRP A 51 27.03 -10.81 -5.50
N THR A 52 25.74 -11.00 -5.22
CA THR A 52 24.91 -11.93 -5.98
C THR A 52 24.41 -11.23 -7.24
N VAL A 53 24.76 -11.77 -8.40
CA VAL A 53 24.55 -11.12 -9.70
C VAL A 53 23.52 -11.86 -10.56
N SER A 54 22.96 -11.15 -11.53
CA SER A 54 22.11 -11.71 -12.60
C SER A 54 22.91 -11.81 -13.91
N SER A 55 22.32 -12.42 -14.94
CA SER A 55 22.92 -12.48 -16.29
C SER A 55 23.16 -11.09 -16.91
N TYR A 56 22.48 -10.04 -16.44
CA TYR A 56 22.68 -8.68 -16.94
C TYR A 56 24.04 -8.08 -16.54
N VAL A 57 24.79 -8.71 -15.63
CA VAL A 57 26.16 -8.31 -15.28
C VAL A 57 27.11 -8.36 -16.49
N ASP A 58 26.84 -9.26 -17.44
CA ASP A 58 27.63 -9.43 -18.65
C ASP A 58 27.51 -8.24 -19.61
N SER A 59 26.47 -7.41 -19.43
CA SER A 59 26.25 -6.17 -20.20
C SER A 59 26.92 -4.94 -19.59
N LEU A 60 27.57 -5.08 -18.43
CA LEU A 60 28.34 -3.99 -17.80
C LEU A 60 29.65 -3.76 -18.54
N ASP A 61 30.04 -2.49 -18.66
CA ASP A 61 31.39 -2.11 -19.05
C ASP A 61 32.43 -2.60 -18.02
N ASN A 62 33.69 -2.70 -18.45
CA ASN A 62 34.78 -3.24 -17.62
C ASN A 62 34.99 -2.44 -16.32
N VAL A 63 34.77 -1.12 -16.34
CA VAL A 63 34.96 -0.28 -15.16
C VAL A 63 33.88 -0.61 -14.13
N THR A 64 32.62 -0.54 -14.53
CA THR A 64 31.47 -0.83 -13.67
C THR A 64 31.50 -2.27 -13.16
N ARG A 65 31.87 -3.24 -14.01
CA ARG A 65 32.04 -4.64 -13.62
C ARG A 65 33.12 -4.82 -12.56
N SER A 66 34.29 -4.17 -12.74
CA SER A 66 35.39 -4.26 -11.78
C SER A 66 35.04 -3.76 -10.38
N LEU A 67 34.07 -2.83 -10.27
CA LEU A 67 33.59 -2.35 -8.97
C LEU A 67 32.79 -3.43 -8.23
N LEU A 68 31.97 -4.20 -8.96
CA LEU A 68 31.26 -5.34 -8.39
C LEU A 68 32.23 -6.47 -8.02
N GLU A 69 33.21 -6.78 -8.86
CA GLU A 69 34.24 -7.80 -8.58
C GLU A 69 35.09 -7.46 -7.34
N LYS A 70 35.32 -6.16 -7.08
CA LYS A 70 35.99 -5.66 -5.87
C LYS A 70 35.06 -5.53 -4.67
N ASN A 71 33.82 -6.01 -4.77
CA ASN A 71 32.80 -5.93 -3.73
C ASN A 71 32.57 -4.50 -3.21
N ILE A 72 32.64 -3.51 -4.09
CA ILE A 72 32.39 -2.12 -3.73
C ILE A 72 30.88 -1.89 -3.58
N VAL A 73 30.49 -1.29 -2.46
CA VAL A 73 29.14 -0.77 -2.21
C VAL A 73 29.19 0.76 -2.16
N TRP A 74 28.21 1.42 -2.75
CA TRP A 74 28.08 2.88 -2.70
C TRP A 74 27.17 3.31 -1.55
N ILE A 75 27.64 4.25 -0.73
CA ILE A 75 26.89 4.80 0.39
C ILE A 75 26.93 6.32 0.30
N THR A 76 25.78 6.98 0.48
CA THR A 76 25.68 8.44 0.52
C THR A 76 26.64 9.06 1.55
N ALA A 77 27.34 10.10 1.12
CA ALA A 77 28.32 10.84 1.90
C ALA A 77 27.90 12.30 2.08
N LYS A 78 28.36 12.93 3.17
CA LYS A 78 28.08 14.35 3.44
C LYS A 78 28.88 15.29 2.53
N LYS A 79 30.02 14.83 2.04
CA LYS A 79 30.94 15.54 1.16
C LYS A 79 31.41 14.60 0.05
N GLN A 80 32.05 15.16 -0.98
CA GLN A 80 32.63 14.36 -2.04
C GLN A 80 33.80 13.52 -1.50
N GLU A 81 33.58 12.22 -1.38
CA GLU A 81 34.58 11.22 -0.95
C GLU A 81 35.04 10.33 -2.12
N SER A 82 34.29 10.32 -3.24
CA SER A 82 34.64 9.61 -4.46
C SER A 82 34.18 10.37 -5.71
N VAL A 83 34.43 9.81 -6.90
CA VAL A 83 33.89 10.33 -8.16
C VAL A 83 32.41 10.01 -8.37
N PHE A 84 31.81 9.18 -7.51
CA PHE A 84 30.43 8.72 -7.65
C PHE A 84 29.43 9.63 -6.93
N TYR A 85 28.26 9.75 -7.53
CA TYR A 85 27.11 10.50 -7.02
C TYR A 85 25.84 9.70 -7.26
N ALA A 86 24.77 10.04 -6.54
CA ALA A 86 23.42 9.55 -6.80
C ALA A 86 22.50 10.72 -7.14
N LEU A 87 21.72 10.60 -8.22
CA LEU A 87 20.52 11.42 -8.37
C LEU A 87 19.41 10.82 -7.50
N MET A 88 18.98 11.54 -6.46
CA MET A 88 17.93 11.11 -5.54
C MET A 88 16.72 12.05 -5.61
N TYR A 89 15.52 11.47 -5.51
CA TYR A 89 14.28 12.22 -5.31
C TYR A 89 13.92 12.19 -3.83
N THR A 90 13.75 13.38 -3.26
CA THR A 90 13.69 13.53 -1.80
C THR A 90 12.53 14.43 -1.43
N ASN A 91 11.80 14.09 -0.37
CA ASN A 91 10.77 14.96 0.17
C ASN A 91 11.44 16.26 0.64
N TYR A 92 10.91 17.41 0.20
CA TYR A 92 11.49 18.72 0.50
C TYR A 92 11.59 19.00 2.01
N LYS A 93 10.61 18.54 2.80
CA LYS A 93 10.52 18.72 4.25
C LYS A 93 11.32 17.68 5.03
N VAL A 94 11.43 16.46 4.52
CA VAL A 94 12.04 15.33 5.24
C VAL A 94 13.05 14.58 4.37
N ARG A 95 14.15 15.27 4.07
CA ARG A 95 15.19 14.77 3.15
C ARG A 95 15.80 13.44 3.56
N SER A 96 15.82 13.12 4.86
CA SER A 96 16.39 11.87 5.36
C SER A 96 15.66 10.63 4.84
N MET A 97 14.37 10.66 4.52
CA MET A 97 13.57 9.46 4.24
C MET A 97 13.80 8.79 2.86
N SER A 98 14.63 9.37 1.98
CA SER A 98 14.94 8.73 0.69
C SER A 98 16.02 7.65 0.84
N ARG A 99 15.92 6.59 0.04
CA ARG A 99 16.84 5.42 0.06
C ARG A 99 17.24 4.90 -1.32
N THR A 100 16.80 5.60 -2.35
CA THR A 100 16.95 5.17 -3.75
C THR A 100 17.60 6.29 -4.54
N GLY A 101 18.57 5.93 -5.36
CA GLY A 101 19.24 6.89 -6.24
C GLY A 101 19.71 6.25 -7.54
N TYR A 102 19.93 7.07 -8.56
CA TYR A 102 20.48 6.63 -9.84
C TYR A 102 21.98 6.94 -9.86
N LEU A 103 22.80 5.92 -10.14
CA LEU A 103 24.26 6.02 -10.08
C LEU A 103 24.81 6.96 -11.16
N LEU A 104 25.58 7.93 -10.72
CA LEU A 104 26.28 8.90 -11.56
C LEU A 104 27.78 8.82 -11.30
N VAL A 105 28.56 9.18 -12.30
CA VAL A 105 30.01 9.38 -12.22
C VAL A 105 30.36 10.80 -12.65
N MET A 106 31.26 11.42 -11.91
CA MET A 106 31.87 12.70 -12.27
C MET A 106 32.99 12.44 -13.28
N HIS A 107 32.84 12.97 -14.49
CA HIS A 107 33.85 12.90 -15.53
C HIS A 107 34.04 14.29 -16.13
N ASN A 108 35.26 14.82 -16.12
CA ASN A 108 35.57 16.18 -16.58
C ASN A 108 34.66 17.27 -15.97
N ASN A 109 34.42 17.20 -14.66
CA ASN A 109 33.52 18.11 -13.92
C ASN A 109 32.04 18.09 -14.39
N GLU A 110 31.64 17.05 -15.11
CA GLU A 110 30.26 16.78 -15.50
C GLU A 110 29.74 15.50 -14.85
N LEU A 111 28.52 15.55 -14.33
CA LEU A 111 27.83 14.37 -13.82
C LEU A 111 27.18 13.62 -14.99
N ARG A 112 27.58 12.36 -15.18
CA ARG A 112 27.03 11.48 -16.22
C ARG A 112 26.42 10.23 -15.56
N PRO A 113 25.28 9.73 -16.06
CA PRO A 113 24.73 8.48 -15.55
C PRO A 113 25.65 7.31 -15.91
N VAL A 114 25.75 6.32 -15.02
CA VAL A 114 26.33 5.02 -15.38
C VAL A 114 25.28 4.26 -16.18
N ILE A 115 25.60 3.94 -17.44
CA ILE A 115 24.69 3.36 -18.42
C ILE A 115 25.07 1.91 -18.70
N VAL A 116 24.08 1.03 -18.71
CA VAL A 116 24.20 -0.37 -19.16
C VAL A 116 23.48 -0.52 -20.49
N THR A 117 24.12 -1.13 -21.49
CA THR A 117 23.49 -1.38 -22.78
C THR A 117 23.20 -2.87 -22.92
N HIS A 118 21.92 -3.23 -23.04
CA HIS A 118 21.45 -4.60 -23.23
C HIS A 118 20.37 -4.63 -24.30
N ASP A 119 20.45 -5.55 -25.26
CA ASP A 119 19.55 -5.63 -26.43
C ASP A 119 19.36 -4.29 -27.16
N LYS A 120 20.47 -3.59 -27.40
CA LYS A 120 20.51 -2.25 -28.03
C LYS A 120 19.73 -1.16 -27.27
N LYS A 121 19.33 -1.43 -26.02
CA LYS A 121 18.64 -0.48 -25.13
C LYS A 121 19.57 -0.07 -24.00
N GLN A 122 19.63 1.23 -23.73
CA GLN A 122 20.33 1.78 -22.59
C GLN A 122 19.45 1.79 -21.34
N TYR A 123 20.06 1.51 -20.20
CA TYR A 123 19.44 1.50 -18.88
C TYR A 123 20.31 2.27 -17.88
N LEU A 124 19.65 2.89 -16.91
CA LEU A 124 20.27 3.46 -15.71
C LEU A 124 20.53 2.36 -14.68
N ILE A 125 21.58 2.52 -13.87
CA ILE A 125 21.74 1.74 -12.64
C ILE A 125 21.03 2.48 -11.50
N GLU A 126 19.91 1.93 -11.03
CA GLU A 126 19.22 2.39 -9.83
C GLU A 126 19.68 1.58 -8.62
N ILE A 127 20.08 2.29 -7.56
CA ILE A 127 20.60 1.75 -6.30
C ILE A 127 19.54 1.96 -5.23
N LYS A 128 19.10 0.88 -4.59
CA LYS A 128 18.20 0.88 -3.43
C LYS A 128 18.97 0.44 -2.19
N GLY A 129 18.81 1.16 -1.08
CA GLY A 129 19.62 0.97 0.13
C GLY A 129 20.92 1.79 0.16
N VAL A 130 21.01 2.84 -0.67
CA VAL A 130 22.23 3.67 -0.82
C VAL A 130 22.47 4.66 0.34
N GLY A 131 21.57 4.69 1.33
CA GLY A 131 21.55 5.71 2.37
C GLY A 131 20.67 6.91 1.97
N SER A 132 20.85 8.03 2.66
CA SER A 132 19.97 9.20 2.55
C SER A 132 20.66 10.45 1.98
N PRO A 133 19.89 11.41 1.45
CA PRO A 133 20.38 12.72 1.00
C PRO A 133 21.11 13.56 2.06
N VAL A 134 20.91 13.27 3.34
CA VAL A 134 21.65 13.92 4.45
C VAL A 134 22.93 13.15 4.83
N GLY A 135 23.24 12.09 4.08
CA GLY A 135 24.36 11.19 4.25
C GLY A 135 24.01 9.94 5.06
N LYS A 136 24.55 8.79 4.64
CA LYS A 136 24.55 7.51 5.36
C LYS A 136 23.14 7.10 5.83
N PHE A 137 23.07 6.51 7.03
CA PHE A 137 21.87 5.94 7.65
C PHE A 137 21.57 6.65 8.97
N PRO A 138 20.95 7.85 8.93
CA PRO A 138 20.99 8.77 10.07
C PRO A 138 20.14 8.35 11.27
N HIS A 139 19.00 7.68 11.04
CA HIS A 139 18.01 7.35 12.09
C HIS A 139 17.23 6.09 11.73
N THR A 140 16.54 5.47 12.68
CA THR A 140 15.43 4.53 12.44
C THR A 140 14.11 5.29 12.33
N HIS A 141 13.20 4.85 11.46
CA HIS A 141 11.84 5.41 11.38
C HIS A 141 10.81 4.33 11.07
N ALA A 142 9.60 4.49 11.60
CA ALA A 142 8.44 3.74 11.15
C ALA A 142 7.94 4.35 9.83
N ARG A 143 7.74 3.52 8.80
CA ARG A 143 7.23 3.95 7.49
C ARG A 143 6.01 3.14 7.11
N ASN A 144 4.92 3.83 6.78
CA ASN A 144 3.83 3.27 5.99
C ASN A 144 4.25 3.31 4.51
N GLN A 145 4.28 2.15 3.86
CA GLN A 145 4.62 2.06 2.44
C GLN A 145 3.41 2.46 1.60
N ALA A 146 3.60 3.35 0.62
CA ALA A 146 2.55 3.69 -0.33
C ALA A 146 2.11 2.42 -1.05
N GLY A 147 0.82 2.13 -1.10
CA GLY A 147 0.30 0.88 -1.68
C GLY A 147 0.01 -0.24 -0.67
N CYS A 148 0.55 -0.16 0.54
CA CYS A 148 0.39 -1.20 1.56
C CYS A 148 -0.54 -0.70 2.68
N LEU A 149 -1.69 -1.34 2.87
CA LEU A 149 -2.74 -0.86 3.80
C LEU A 149 -2.39 -1.04 5.29
N ASN A 150 -1.63 -2.07 5.66
CA ASN A 150 -1.45 -2.46 7.08
C ASN A 150 -0.01 -2.81 7.49
N LYS A 151 1.01 -2.51 6.68
CA LYS A 151 2.41 -2.81 7.05
C LYS A 151 3.13 -1.54 7.47
N ALA A 152 3.19 -1.30 8.78
CA ALA A 152 4.16 -0.38 9.35
C ALA A 152 5.50 -1.10 9.45
N HIS A 153 6.46 -0.70 8.61
CA HIS A 153 7.81 -1.24 8.68
C HIS A 153 8.67 -0.30 9.52
N VAL A 154 9.31 -0.82 10.57
CA VAL A 154 10.46 -0.14 11.17
C VAL A 154 11.63 -0.30 10.22
N ARG A 155 12.08 0.79 9.63
CA ARG A 155 13.19 0.79 8.67
C ARG A 155 14.28 1.71 9.17
N ILE A 156 15.54 1.31 8.94
CA ILE A 156 16.65 2.25 9.06
C ILE A 156 16.56 3.20 7.86
N THR A 157 16.62 4.50 8.13
CA THR A 157 16.53 5.58 7.15
C THR A 157 17.62 5.44 6.11
N GLY A 158 17.25 5.43 4.82
CA GLY A 158 18.20 5.19 3.73
C GLY A 158 18.58 3.71 3.51
N GLY A 159 18.20 2.81 4.42
CA GLY A 159 18.58 1.40 4.40
C GLY A 159 17.60 0.45 3.70
N LEU A 160 18.10 -0.76 3.43
CA LEU A 160 17.37 -1.90 2.91
C LEU A 160 17.83 -3.14 3.70
N SER A 161 16.90 -4.02 4.10
CA SER A 161 17.24 -5.27 4.78
C SER A 161 17.65 -6.37 3.79
N ALA A 162 18.39 -7.37 4.26
CA ALA A 162 18.78 -8.54 3.46
C ALA A 162 17.59 -9.24 2.82
N HIS A 163 16.55 -9.52 3.62
CA HIS A 163 15.33 -10.14 3.14
C HIS A 163 14.69 -9.35 1.98
N ASP A 164 14.36 -8.07 2.18
CA ASP A 164 13.82 -7.22 1.11
C ASP A 164 14.67 -7.20 -0.18
N ALA A 165 16.00 -7.16 -0.05
CA ALA A 165 16.90 -7.11 -1.21
C ALA A 165 16.89 -8.43 -2.00
N GLU A 166 17.00 -9.56 -1.30
CA GLU A 166 16.96 -10.90 -1.88
C GLU A 166 15.60 -11.19 -2.53
N THR A 167 14.51 -10.86 -1.83
CA THR A 167 13.15 -11.07 -2.33
C THR A 167 12.88 -10.21 -3.56
N GLU A 168 13.22 -8.92 -3.55
CA GLU A 168 13.02 -8.07 -4.74
C GLU A 168 13.88 -8.52 -5.92
N PHE A 169 15.13 -8.91 -5.69
CA PHE A 169 16.01 -9.42 -6.74
C PHE A 169 15.45 -10.70 -7.38
N SER A 170 14.98 -11.64 -6.56
CA SER A 170 14.41 -12.91 -7.01
C SER A 170 13.10 -12.69 -7.76
N ASN A 171 12.22 -11.84 -7.23
CA ASN A 171 10.93 -11.53 -7.85
C ASN A 171 11.07 -10.80 -9.19
N LEU A 172 12.09 -9.95 -9.35
CA LEU A 172 12.39 -9.33 -10.64
C LEU A 172 12.83 -10.36 -11.69
N LYS A 173 13.58 -11.40 -11.31
CA LYS A 173 13.93 -12.51 -12.24
C LYS A 173 12.69 -13.28 -12.67
N ILE A 174 11.79 -13.55 -11.74
CA ILE A 174 10.54 -14.27 -12.00
C ILE A 174 9.63 -13.43 -12.90
N LYS A 175 9.50 -12.13 -12.62
CA LYS A 175 8.79 -11.17 -13.48
C LYS A 175 9.32 -11.22 -14.91
N ASP A 176 10.64 -11.12 -15.09
CA ASP A 176 11.25 -11.16 -16.43
C ASP A 176 10.83 -12.42 -17.19
N HIS A 177 10.92 -13.59 -16.55
CA HIS A 177 10.48 -14.86 -17.14
C HIS A 177 8.99 -14.84 -17.53
N LEU A 178 8.11 -14.45 -16.60
CA LEU A 178 6.66 -14.42 -16.82
C LEU A 178 6.27 -13.44 -17.93
N PHE A 179 6.84 -12.24 -17.94
CA PHE A 179 6.42 -11.16 -18.82
C PHE A 179 6.95 -11.35 -20.24
N ILE A 180 8.19 -11.83 -20.40
CA ILE A 180 8.76 -12.12 -21.73
C ILE A 180 7.92 -13.19 -22.44
N ASN A 181 7.57 -14.28 -21.74
CA ASN A 181 6.75 -15.35 -22.30
C ASN A 181 5.35 -14.89 -22.74
N LYS A 182 4.84 -13.80 -22.15
CA LYS A 182 3.52 -13.21 -22.43
C LYS A 182 3.57 -11.99 -23.35
N GLY A 183 4.74 -11.62 -23.87
CA GLY A 183 4.91 -10.42 -24.70
C GLY A 183 4.65 -9.09 -23.97
N ILE A 184 4.78 -9.10 -22.64
CA ILE A 184 4.60 -7.93 -21.78
C ILE A 184 5.95 -7.24 -21.59
N SER A 185 5.95 -5.91 -21.52
CA SER A 185 7.18 -5.14 -21.30
C SER A 185 7.81 -5.49 -19.94
N SER A 186 9.10 -5.83 -19.94
CA SER A 186 9.90 -5.99 -18.71
C SER A 186 11.25 -5.28 -18.85
N GLU A 187 11.27 -4.03 -18.39
CA GLU A 187 12.34 -3.05 -18.62
C GLU A 187 13.06 -2.65 -17.32
N VAL A 188 12.41 -2.82 -16.17
CA VAL A 188 13.04 -2.84 -14.85
C VAL A 188 13.55 -4.25 -14.61
N LYS A 189 14.88 -4.39 -14.52
CA LYS A 189 15.57 -5.70 -14.50
C LYS A 189 16.44 -5.83 -13.25
N PRO A 190 16.59 -7.03 -12.67
CA PRO A 190 17.53 -7.24 -11.57
C PRO A 190 18.96 -7.08 -12.12
N LEU A 191 19.87 -6.44 -11.38
CA LEU A 191 21.30 -6.43 -11.76
C LEU A 191 22.12 -7.23 -10.76
N ALA A 192 22.16 -6.80 -9.51
CA ALA A 192 22.89 -7.45 -8.43
C ALA A 192 22.37 -7.03 -7.05
N TYR A 193 22.62 -7.83 -6.01
CA TYR A 193 22.43 -7.39 -4.62
C TYR A 193 23.58 -7.89 -3.74
N SER A 194 23.81 -7.22 -2.61
CA SER A 194 24.77 -7.66 -1.60
C SER A 194 24.35 -7.19 -0.21
N THR A 195 24.76 -7.94 0.82
CA THR A 195 24.61 -7.57 2.23
C THR A 195 25.95 -7.02 2.74
N PHE A 196 25.91 -6.02 3.61
CA PHE A 196 27.13 -5.42 4.16
C PHE A 196 26.91 -4.95 5.59
N ASP A 197 27.92 -5.12 6.44
CA ASP A 197 27.87 -4.63 7.82
C ASP A 197 28.33 -3.17 7.87
N TYR A 198 27.57 -2.32 8.57
CA TYR A 198 27.89 -0.92 8.77
C TYR A 198 27.42 -0.46 10.15
N LEU A 199 28.34 0.06 10.98
CA LEU A 199 28.04 0.54 12.34
C LEU A 199 27.18 -0.46 13.15
N GLU A 200 27.64 -1.71 13.25
CA GLU A 200 27.00 -2.81 14.02
C GLU A 200 25.67 -3.35 13.44
N TYR A 201 25.20 -2.83 12.31
CA TYR A 201 24.00 -3.34 11.63
C TYR A 201 24.34 -3.97 10.28
N THR A 202 23.65 -5.05 9.93
CA THR A 202 23.70 -5.62 8.58
C THR A 202 22.67 -4.93 7.68
N PHE A 203 23.16 -4.27 6.64
CA PHE A 203 22.38 -3.63 5.60
C PHE A 203 22.44 -4.42 4.31
N SER A 204 21.68 -3.97 3.32
CA SER A 204 21.76 -4.48 1.96
C SER A 204 21.63 -3.38 0.94
N VAL A 205 22.17 -3.68 -0.23
CA VAL A 205 22.07 -2.84 -1.41
C VAL A 205 21.55 -3.69 -2.56
N LEU A 206 20.60 -3.15 -3.30
CA LEU A 206 20.06 -3.75 -4.51
C LEU A 206 20.32 -2.81 -5.69
N LEU A 207 20.92 -3.34 -6.74
CA LEU A 207 21.08 -2.72 -8.03
C LEU A 207 20.03 -3.28 -8.99
N ARG A 208 19.33 -2.38 -9.66
CA ARG A 208 18.40 -2.72 -10.74
C ARG A 208 18.64 -1.83 -11.95
N LEU A 209 18.42 -2.40 -13.13
CA LEU A 209 18.38 -1.63 -14.37
C LEU A 209 17.03 -0.94 -14.48
N SER A 210 17.03 0.32 -14.91
CA SER A 210 15.80 1.10 -15.06
C SER A 210 15.81 1.91 -16.37
N PRO A 211 14.70 1.95 -17.12
CA PRO A 211 14.64 2.70 -18.38
C PRO A 211 14.55 4.22 -18.15
N SER A 212 14.21 4.65 -16.95
CA SER A 212 14.03 6.07 -16.63
C SER A 212 14.13 6.29 -15.14
N SER A 213 14.39 7.54 -14.78
CA SER A 213 14.25 7.98 -13.39
C SER A 213 12.86 8.54 -13.07
N LEU A 214 12.03 8.76 -14.10
CA LEU A 214 10.73 9.42 -13.94
C LEU A 214 9.65 8.41 -13.58
N ARG A 215 8.79 8.79 -12.64
CA ARG A 215 7.63 8.00 -12.21
C ARG A 215 6.35 8.65 -12.69
N ALA A 216 5.31 7.84 -12.93
CA ALA A 216 4.02 8.33 -13.41
C ALA A 216 3.35 9.34 -12.44
N SER A 217 3.70 9.29 -11.15
CA SER A 217 3.21 10.24 -10.13
C SER A 217 3.80 11.65 -10.23
N PHE A 218 4.91 11.88 -10.94
CA PHE A 218 5.64 13.16 -10.91
C PHE A 218 4.98 14.25 -11.74
N MET A 219 4.32 15.23 -11.13
CA MET A 219 3.60 16.31 -11.80
C MET A 219 4.07 17.71 -11.37
N GLU A 220 3.45 18.75 -11.95
CA GLU A 220 3.75 20.17 -11.69
C GLU A 220 5.18 20.58 -12.04
N HIS A 221 5.79 19.85 -12.96
CA HIS A 221 7.08 20.19 -13.54
C HIS A 221 6.93 20.26 -15.06
N PRO A 222 7.16 21.42 -15.70
CA PRO A 222 6.85 21.65 -17.11
C PRO A 222 7.42 20.58 -18.04
N VAL A 223 8.68 20.18 -17.82
CA VAL A 223 9.34 19.15 -18.63
C VAL A 223 8.71 17.77 -18.43
N PHE A 224 8.33 17.42 -17.19
CA PHE A 224 7.74 16.11 -16.91
C PHE A 224 6.32 16.05 -17.48
N ASP A 225 5.55 17.11 -17.31
CA ASP A 225 4.17 17.23 -17.81
C ASP A 225 4.10 17.20 -19.33
N GLN A 226 5.07 17.81 -20.01
CA GLN A 226 5.19 17.73 -21.46
C GLN A 226 5.62 16.34 -21.94
N LEU A 227 6.62 15.73 -21.27
CA LEU A 227 7.17 14.43 -21.68
C LEU A 227 6.16 13.29 -21.46
N MET A 228 5.43 13.34 -20.36
CA MET A 228 4.48 12.31 -19.92
C MET A 228 3.03 12.80 -20.07
N LYS A 229 2.66 13.27 -21.27
CA LYS A 229 1.27 13.62 -21.58
C LYS A 229 0.36 12.40 -21.43
N ASP A 230 -0.83 12.60 -20.86
CA ASP A 230 -1.83 11.55 -20.61
C ASP A 230 -1.33 10.38 -19.74
N ARG A 231 -0.30 10.64 -18.91
CA ARG A 231 0.41 9.63 -18.10
C ARG A 231 -0.48 8.69 -17.30
N PHE A 232 -1.54 9.19 -16.68
CA PHE A 232 -2.30 8.41 -15.71
C PHE A 232 -3.02 7.28 -16.42
N LYS A 233 -3.77 7.60 -17.48
CA LYS A 233 -4.46 6.62 -18.31
C LYS A 233 -3.52 5.53 -18.83
N LYS A 234 -2.34 5.93 -19.32
CA LYS A 234 -1.32 5.01 -19.86
C LYS A 234 -0.66 4.16 -18.77
N ALA A 235 -0.27 4.78 -17.66
CA ALA A 235 0.31 4.09 -16.51
C ALA A 235 -0.68 3.08 -15.91
N TYR A 236 -1.96 3.43 -15.82
CA TYR A 236 -3.00 2.51 -15.37
C TYR A 236 -3.22 1.35 -16.34
N TYR A 237 -3.22 1.59 -17.65
CA TYR A 237 -3.24 0.51 -18.64
C TYR A 237 -2.07 -0.44 -18.48
N CYS A 238 -0.83 0.08 -18.39
CA CYS A 238 0.37 -0.74 -18.19
C CYS A 238 0.34 -1.50 -16.85
N MET A 239 -0.15 -0.87 -15.78
CA MET A 239 -0.31 -1.50 -14.48
C MET A 239 -1.32 -2.66 -14.53
N GLY A 240 -2.43 -2.48 -15.24
CA GLY A 240 -3.40 -3.54 -15.50
C GLY A 240 -2.80 -4.67 -16.32
N SER A 241 -2.06 -4.35 -17.38
CA SER A 241 -1.36 -5.34 -18.22
C SER A 241 -0.32 -6.14 -17.42
N CYS A 242 0.45 -5.49 -16.54
CA CYS A 242 1.36 -6.18 -15.63
C CYS A 242 0.60 -7.16 -14.71
N LEU A 243 -0.50 -6.73 -14.11
CA LEU A 243 -1.32 -7.59 -13.25
C LEU A 243 -1.91 -8.79 -14.02
N GLY A 244 -2.45 -8.55 -15.22
CA GLY A 244 -2.94 -9.63 -16.06
C GLY A 244 -1.83 -10.61 -16.45
N GLY A 245 -0.60 -10.11 -16.66
CA GLY A 245 0.60 -10.94 -16.84
C GLY A 245 0.92 -11.84 -15.65
N LEU A 246 0.73 -11.36 -14.43
CA LEU A 246 0.89 -12.14 -13.20
C LEU A 246 -0.24 -13.14 -12.95
N THR A 247 -1.34 -13.04 -13.70
CA THR A 247 -2.49 -13.93 -13.58
C THR A 247 -2.34 -15.07 -14.57
N ASP A 248 -2.02 -16.26 -14.07
CA ASP A 248 -1.95 -17.49 -14.86
C ASP A 248 -2.59 -18.65 -14.10
N LYS A 249 -3.13 -19.63 -14.83
CA LYS A 249 -3.62 -20.87 -14.22
C LYS A 249 -2.48 -21.60 -13.50
N ASN A 250 -1.32 -21.68 -14.13
CA ASN A 250 -0.22 -22.51 -13.64
C ASN A 250 0.66 -21.77 -12.62
N GLU A 251 0.91 -20.48 -12.85
CA GLU A 251 1.81 -19.64 -12.06
C GLU A 251 1.16 -18.28 -11.73
N SER A 252 0.35 -18.26 -10.67
CA SER A 252 -0.36 -17.06 -10.26
C SER A 252 0.43 -16.29 -9.19
N TRP A 253 0.81 -15.05 -9.54
CA TRP A 253 1.58 -14.14 -8.69
C TRP A 253 0.79 -12.89 -8.35
N GLN A 254 1.24 -12.16 -7.33
CA GLN A 254 0.67 -10.88 -6.92
C GLN A 254 1.78 -9.91 -6.53
N HIS A 255 1.64 -8.61 -6.84
CA HIS A 255 2.66 -7.58 -6.57
C HIS A 255 2.53 -6.92 -5.18
N GLN A 256 1.34 -6.92 -4.58
CA GLN A 256 0.97 -6.27 -3.29
C GLN A 256 1.22 -4.75 -3.15
N ASN A 257 2.00 -4.13 -4.04
CA ASN A 257 2.39 -2.72 -3.96
C ASN A 257 2.13 -1.96 -5.28
N LEU A 258 0.89 -1.97 -5.77
CA LEU A 258 0.51 -1.31 -7.03
C LEU A 258 0.19 0.18 -6.80
N SER A 259 0.98 1.07 -7.39
CA SER A 259 0.72 2.52 -7.32
C SER A 259 1.39 3.28 -8.46
N LEU A 260 0.90 4.50 -8.76
CA LEU A 260 1.50 5.35 -9.80
C LEU A 260 2.95 5.73 -9.50
N ASN A 261 3.32 5.80 -8.23
CA ASN A 261 4.71 6.03 -7.83
C ASN A 261 5.59 4.83 -8.22
N ASN A 262 5.05 3.62 -8.36
CA ASN A 262 5.82 2.44 -8.75
C ASN A 262 5.77 2.17 -10.26
N MET A 263 5.19 3.07 -11.05
CA MET A 263 5.20 3.00 -12.52
C MET A 263 6.31 3.88 -13.07
N VAL A 264 7.40 3.25 -13.51
CA VAL A 264 8.55 3.92 -14.12
C VAL A 264 8.25 4.19 -15.59
N PHE A 265 8.50 5.42 -16.03
CA PHE A 265 8.34 5.81 -17.43
C PHE A 265 9.28 5.01 -18.33
N ASN A 266 8.77 4.45 -19.43
CA ASN A 266 9.59 3.77 -20.42
C ASN A 266 9.56 4.54 -21.75
N THR A 267 8.36 4.72 -22.30
CA THR A 267 8.13 5.52 -23.51
C THR A 267 6.88 6.37 -23.31
N LYS A 268 6.58 7.25 -24.27
CA LYS A 268 5.33 8.03 -24.26
C LYS A 268 4.07 7.17 -24.14
N GLU A 269 4.13 5.90 -24.54
CA GLU A 269 3.02 4.95 -24.51
C GLU A 269 3.15 3.86 -23.46
N SER A 270 4.28 3.76 -22.75
CA SER A 270 4.54 2.63 -21.87
C SER A 270 5.21 3.01 -20.55
N TYR A 271 4.83 2.25 -19.53
CA TYR A 271 5.41 2.28 -18.18
C TYR A 271 5.73 0.86 -17.75
N ASP A 272 6.66 0.71 -16.83
CA ASP A 272 6.98 -0.58 -16.22
C ASP A 272 6.91 -0.51 -14.70
N LEU A 273 6.50 -1.61 -14.07
CA LEU A 273 6.25 -1.70 -12.65
C LEU A 273 7.55 -2.01 -11.88
N THR A 274 7.73 -1.34 -10.75
CA THR A 274 8.88 -1.48 -9.84
C THR A 274 8.45 -1.80 -8.39
N ASP A 275 9.44 -2.00 -7.51
CA ASP A 275 9.27 -2.31 -6.08
C ASP A 275 8.60 -3.67 -5.80
N TRP A 276 9.25 -4.72 -6.31
CA TRP A 276 8.81 -6.13 -6.28
C TRP A 276 9.10 -6.87 -4.97
N ALA A 277 9.61 -6.21 -3.92
CA ALA A 277 9.95 -6.86 -2.65
C ALA A 277 8.76 -7.55 -1.96
N GLU A 278 7.54 -7.07 -2.22
CA GLU A 278 6.31 -7.65 -1.64
C GLU A 278 5.56 -8.54 -2.62
N ALA A 279 6.11 -8.76 -3.82
CA ALA A 279 5.52 -9.70 -4.73
C ALA A 279 5.66 -11.12 -4.17
N CYS A 280 4.62 -11.93 -4.35
CA CYS A 280 4.65 -13.32 -3.93
C CYS A 280 3.73 -14.16 -4.81
N GLU A 281 3.89 -15.46 -4.73
CA GLU A 281 2.90 -16.38 -5.28
C GLU A 281 1.58 -16.18 -4.53
N GLN A 282 0.46 -16.24 -5.25
CA GLN A 282 -0.85 -16.03 -4.67
C GLN A 282 -1.11 -17.02 -3.52
N TYR A 283 -0.51 -18.21 -3.57
CA TYR A 283 -0.76 -19.26 -2.57
C TYR A 283 -0.11 -19.14 -1.21
N LYS A 284 0.81 -18.20 -1.05
CA LYS A 284 1.58 -18.03 0.19
C LYS A 284 1.02 -16.97 1.13
N ASN A 285 0.03 -16.16 0.73
CA ASN A 285 -0.52 -15.06 1.54
C ASN A 285 -2.01 -14.85 1.23
N TYR A 286 -2.92 -15.51 1.97
CA TYR A 286 -4.36 -15.56 1.65
C TYR A 286 -5.30 -15.02 2.74
N SER A 287 -5.12 -13.79 3.23
CA SER A 287 -6.33 -13.10 3.67
C SER A 287 -7.07 -12.65 2.41
N ALA A 288 -8.39 -12.79 2.34
CA ALA A 288 -9.14 -12.23 1.22
C ALA A 288 -8.99 -10.71 1.13
N GLN A 289 -8.63 -10.05 2.24
CA GLN A 289 -8.18 -8.67 2.20
C GLN A 289 -6.92 -8.52 1.34
N ASP A 290 -5.96 -9.43 1.39
CA ASP A 290 -4.76 -9.41 0.54
C ASP A 290 -5.07 -9.74 -0.92
N TYR A 291 -6.02 -10.63 -1.22
CA TYR A 291 -6.45 -10.88 -2.60
C TYR A 291 -7.19 -9.68 -3.23
N ILE A 292 -8.08 -9.03 -2.48
CA ILE A 292 -8.73 -7.77 -2.89
C ILE A 292 -7.67 -6.67 -3.09
N LYS A 293 -6.64 -6.64 -2.23
CA LYS A 293 -5.46 -5.79 -2.36
C LYS A 293 -4.52 -6.20 -3.51
N CYS A 294 -4.77 -7.27 -4.26
CA CYS A 294 -3.87 -7.70 -5.34
C CYS A 294 -4.43 -7.44 -6.73
N PHE A 295 -5.74 -7.63 -6.94
CA PHE A 295 -6.37 -7.34 -8.24
C PHE A 295 -7.00 -5.96 -8.36
N PHE A 296 -7.47 -5.37 -7.25
CA PHE A 296 -8.12 -4.06 -7.27
C PHE A 296 -7.58 -3.05 -6.24
N PRO A 297 -6.35 -3.18 -5.69
CA PRO A 297 -5.82 -2.19 -4.75
C PRO A 297 -5.75 -0.82 -5.41
N VAL A 298 -5.55 -0.77 -6.72
CA VAL A 298 -5.41 0.47 -7.49
C VAL A 298 -6.68 1.31 -7.41
N VAL A 299 -7.86 0.67 -7.51
CA VAL A 299 -9.17 1.34 -7.43
C VAL A 299 -9.46 1.78 -5.99
N TYR A 300 -9.08 0.95 -5.02
CA TYR A 300 -9.28 1.23 -3.59
C TYR A 300 -8.34 2.32 -3.04
N LEU A 301 -7.06 2.27 -3.41
CA LEU A 301 -6.02 3.23 -3.03
C LEU A 301 -6.22 4.57 -3.74
N ASN A 302 -6.79 4.56 -4.96
CA ASN A 302 -7.15 5.76 -5.70
C ASN A 302 -8.66 5.93 -5.74
N ARG A 303 -9.31 6.15 -4.58
CA ARG A 303 -10.78 6.37 -4.48
C ARG A 303 -11.34 7.50 -5.37
N HIS A 304 -10.48 8.31 -5.96
CA HIS A 304 -10.82 9.41 -6.87
C HIS A 304 -10.34 9.15 -8.31
N MET A 305 -10.05 7.90 -8.67
CA MET A 305 -9.64 7.51 -10.02
C MET A 305 -10.79 7.79 -11.00
N PRO A 306 -10.57 8.64 -12.02
CA PRO A 306 -11.55 8.87 -13.08
C PRO A 306 -12.00 7.57 -13.76
N ILE A 307 -13.27 7.52 -14.21
CA ILE A 307 -13.86 6.33 -14.85
C ILE A 307 -13.03 5.88 -16.06
N ASP A 308 -12.55 6.81 -16.87
CA ASP A 308 -11.74 6.51 -18.06
C ASP A 308 -10.36 5.93 -17.72
N HIS A 309 -9.82 6.22 -16.54
CA HIS A 309 -8.62 5.58 -16.02
C HIS A 309 -8.93 4.15 -15.53
N ILE A 310 -10.07 3.93 -14.86
CA ILE A 310 -10.52 2.58 -14.45
C ILE A 310 -10.68 1.70 -15.70
N GLN A 311 -11.32 2.23 -16.74
CA GLN A 311 -11.46 1.55 -18.02
C GLN A 311 -10.09 1.19 -18.63
N ALA A 312 -9.12 2.12 -18.60
CA ALA A 312 -7.79 1.86 -19.12
C ALA A 312 -7.08 0.73 -18.34
N TYR A 313 -7.16 0.75 -17.01
CA TYR A 313 -6.64 -0.31 -16.16
C TYR A 313 -7.24 -1.68 -16.50
N LEU A 314 -8.58 -1.77 -16.54
CA LEU A 314 -9.28 -3.01 -16.85
C LEU A 314 -8.95 -3.52 -18.26
N LYS A 315 -8.89 -2.62 -19.25
CA LYS A 315 -8.47 -2.95 -20.61
C LYS A 315 -7.06 -3.54 -20.63
N GLY A 316 -6.15 -2.98 -19.83
CA GLY A 316 -4.81 -3.52 -19.61
C GLY A 316 -4.83 -4.96 -19.11
N VAL A 317 -5.55 -5.22 -18.02
CA VAL A 317 -5.70 -6.58 -17.43
C VAL A 317 -6.16 -7.57 -18.51
N PHE A 318 -7.24 -7.25 -19.22
CA PHE A 318 -7.83 -8.15 -20.21
C PHE A 318 -7.02 -8.34 -21.47
N SER A 319 -6.15 -7.39 -21.82
CA SER A 319 -5.25 -7.55 -22.96
C SER A 319 -4.24 -8.68 -22.75
N THR A 320 -4.01 -9.10 -21.51
CA THR A 320 -2.94 -10.03 -21.12
C THR A 320 -3.41 -11.32 -20.45
N VAL A 321 -4.62 -11.33 -19.87
CA VAL A 321 -5.17 -12.55 -19.26
C VAL A 321 -5.49 -13.57 -20.36
N ASN A 322 -5.01 -14.80 -20.20
CA ASN A 322 -5.14 -15.88 -21.19
C ASN A 322 -6.55 -16.53 -21.16
N PHE A 323 -7.61 -15.72 -21.23
CA PHE A 323 -8.99 -16.18 -21.36
C PHE A 323 -9.83 -15.20 -22.21
N LYS A 324 -10.54 -15.72 -23.21
CA LYS A 324 -11.39 -14.91 -24.10
C LYS A 324 -12.68 -14.50 -23.40
N PHE A 325 -12.83 -13.20 -23.13
CA PHE A 325 -14.14 -12.63 -22.84
C PHE A 325 -14.93 -12.59 -24.16
N ASN A 326 -16.09 -13.26 -24.21
CA ASN A 326 -16.90 -13.36 -25.43
C ASN A 326 -17.31 -12.00 -26.03
N LYS A 327 -17.25 -10.90 -25.26
CA LYS A 327 -17.39 -9.52 -25.76
C LYS A 327 -16.58 -8.55 -24.87
N PRO A 328 -15.56 -7.84 -25.39
CA PRO A 328 -14.86 -6.76 -24.68
C PRO A 328 -15.73 -5.51 -24.46
N GLU A 329 -16.81 -5.39 -25.24
CA GLU A 329 -17.66 -4.19 -25.33
C GLU A 329 -18.76 -4.14 -24.26
N THR A 330 -19.13 -5.27 -23.67
CA THR A 330 -20.00 -5.26 -22.51
C THR A 330 -19.21 -4.75 -21.32
N PHE A 331 -19.59 -3.57 -20.82
CA PHE A 331 -19.23 -3.09 -19.49
C PHE A 331 -19.65 -4.16 -18.47
N LEU A 332 -18.77 -5.11 -18.22
CA LEU A 332 -18.84 -5.90 -17.02
C LEU A 332 -18.47 -4.92 -15.92
N ASP A 333 -19.39 -4.69 -14.98
CA ASP A 333 -19.04 -4.06 -13.72
C ASP A 333 -17.81 -4.79 -13.12
N THR A 334 -17.02 -4.06 -12.34
CA THR A 334 -15.77 -4.59 -11.78
C THR A 334 -16.01 -5.87 -10.96
N ILE A 335 -17.23 -6.06 -10.43
CA ILE A 335 -17.70 -7.26 -9.73
C ILE A 335 -17.63 -8.49 -10.63
N SER A 336 -18.28 -8.39 -11.78
CA SER A 336 -18.39 -9.46 -12.76
C SER A 336 -17.03 -9.85 -13.32
N ILE A 337 -16.12 -8.88 -13.42
CA ILE A 337 -14.73 -9.08 -13.79
C ILE A 337 -13.99 -9.91 -12.73
N ASN A 338 -14.03 -9.46 -11.48
CA ASN A 338 -13.38 -10.13 -10.37
C ASN A 338 -13.86 -11.57 -10.21
N LYS A 339 -15.17 -11.78 -10.28
CA LYS A 339 -15.79 -13.11 -10.27
C LYS A 339 -15.22 -14.01 -11.36
N LYS A 340 -15.14 -13.53 -12.60
CA LYS A 340 -14.62 -14.34 -13.73
C LYS A 340 -13.13 -14.67 -13.58
N LEU A 341 -12.34 -13.74 -13.06
CA LEU A 341 -10.91 -13.97 -12.79
C LEU A 341 -10.73 -15.02 -11.68
N LEU A 342 -11.47 -14.90 -10.58
CA LEU A 342 -11.46 -15.87 -9.48
C LEU A 342 -11.88 -17.27 -9.95
N GLU A 343 -12.93 -17.35 -10.77
CA GLU A 343 -13.36 -18.62 -11.36
C GLU A 343 -12.30 -19.20 -12.32
N HIS A 344 -11.57 -18.35 -13.05
CA HIS A 344 -10.56 -18.79 -14.02
C HIS A 344 -9.37 -19.51 -13.37
N ILE A 345 -8.88 -19.01 -12.23
CA ILE A 345 -7.79 -19.65 -11.46
C ILE A 345 -8.30 -20.69 -10.45
N GLY A 346 -9.61 -20.92 -10.44
CA GLY A 346 -10.36 -21.65 -9.42
C GLY A 346 -9.97 -23.11 -9.20
N TYR A 347 -9.45 -23.79 -10.21
CA TYR A 347 -9.10 -25.21 -10.06
C TYR A 347 -7.65 -25.43 -9.61
N GLU A 348 -6.70 -24.71 -10.19
CA GLU A 348 -5.28 -24.91 -9.92
C GLU A 348 -4.90 -24.60 -8.48
N MET A 349 -5.41 -23.51 -7.92
CA MET A 349 -5.18 -23.25 -6.50
C MET A 349 -6.00 -24.15 -5.57
N TYR A 350 -7.05 -24.84 -6.04
CA TYR A 350 -7.73 -25.85 -5.25
C TYR A 350 -6.75 -27.02 -5.04
N LEU A 351 -6.07 -27.43 -6.10
CA LEU A 351 -4.99 -28.42 -6.03
C LEU A 351 -3.85 -27.96 -5.14
N LYS A 352 -3.36 -26.72 -5.30
CA LYS A 352 -2.27 -26.18 -4.46
C LYS A 352 -2.65 -26.10 -2.98
N ILE A 353 -3.84 -25.62 -2.63
CA ILE A 353 -4.27 -25.55 -1.21
C ILE A 353 -4.46 -26.96 -0.65
N LYS A 354 -4.89 -27.92 -1.47
CA LYS A 354 -4.97 -29.32 -1.05
C LYS A 354 -3.60 -29.93 -0.74
N GLU A 355 -2.57 -29.54 -1.51
CA GLU A 355 -1.19 -30.00 -1.33
C GLU A 355 -0.49 -29.33 -0.14
N TYR A 356 -0.57 -28.00 -0.05
CA TYR A 356 0.22 -27.21 0.91
C TYR A 356 -0.56 -26.81 2.16
N GLY A 357 -1.86 -27.06 2.20
CA GLY A 357 -2.76 -26.53 3.22
C GLY A 357 -3.12 -25.05 2.99
N LEU A 358 -4.11 -24.57 3.74
CA LEU A 358 -4.51 -23.17 3.71
C LEU A 358 -3.76 -22.37 4.78
N ASP A 359 -2.97 -21.38 4.36
CA ASP A 359 -2.34 -20.44 5.30
C ASP A 359 -3.34 -19.38 5.81
N VAL A 360 -3.45 -19.31 7.14
CA VAL A 360 -4.34 -18.40 7.87
C VAL A 360 -3.57 -17.38 8.73
N SER A 361 -2.24 -17.31 8.59
CA SER A 361 -1.35 -16.39 9.33
C SER A 361 -1.79 -14.92 9.25
N SER A 362 -2.13 -14.45 8.05
CA SER A 362 -2.64 -13.09 7.82
C SER A 362 -3.98 -12.80 8.52
N ILE A 363 -4.82 -13.82 8.77
CA ILE A 363 -6.08 -13.65 9.54
C ILE A 363 -5.75 -13.32 10.99
N GLN A 364 -4.75 -14.01 11.55
CA GLN A 364 -4.25 -13.77 12.90
C GLN A 364 -3.73 -12.34 13.08
N GLU A 365 -2.95 -11.83 12.12
CA GLU A 365 -2.46 -10.45 12.13
C GLU A 365 -3.61 -9.44 12.10
N ASN A 366 -4.61 -9.66 11.24
CA ASN A 366 -5.78 -8.79 11.15
C ASN A 366 -6.62 -8.82 12.43
N ILE A 367 -6.77 -9.98 13.09
CA ILE A 367 -7.49 -10.07 14.38
C ILE A 367 -6.84 -9.16 15.42
N ASN A 368 -5.50 -9.20 15.55
CA ASN A 368 -4.76 -8.36 16.48
C ASN A 368 -4.96 -6.87 16.19
N TYR A 369 -4.86 -6.49 14.91
CA TYR A 369 -5.13 -5.12 14.45
C TYR A 369 -6.54 -4.65 14.83
N TYR A 370 -7.57 -5.45 14.54
CA TYR A 370 -8.95 -5.10 14.87
C TYR A 370 -9.16 -5.07 16.39
N LYS A 371 -8.64 -6.01 17.18
CA LYS A 371 -8.77 -5.98 18.65
C LYS A 371 -8.19 -4.71 19.26
N TYR A 372 -7.05 -4.24 18.74
CA TYR A 372 -6.43 -2.99 19.16
C TYR A 372 -7.30 -1.76 18.87
N TYR A 373 -8.08 -1.80 17.78
CA TYR A 373 -8.97 -0.69 17.38
C TYR A 373 -10.17 -0.49 18.34
N PHE A 374 -10.56 -1.50 19.14
CA PHE A 374 -11.73 -1.42 20.02
C PHE A 374 -11.38 -1.28 21.51
N PRO A 375 -12.19 -0.57 22.30
CA PRO A 375 -11.97 -0.44 23.74
C PRO A 375 -12.13 -1.78 24.45
N LYS A 376 -11.46 -1.97 25.59
CA LYS A 376 -11.55 -3.20 26.40
C LYS A 376 -13.00 -3.59 26.74
N ASP A 377 -13.88 -2.61 26.88
CA ASP A 377 -15.28 -2.85 27.23
C ASP A 377 -16.10 -3.45 26.08
N TYR A 378 -15.67 -3.26 24.82
CA TYR A 378 -16.27 -3.96 23.67
C TYR A 378 -16.14 -5.49 23.81
N VAL A 379 -15.02 -5.96 24.37
CA VAL A 379 -14.73 -7.38 24.62
C VAL A 379 -15.54 -7.94 25.79
N LYS A 380 -15.81 -7.10 26.80
CA LYS A 380 -16.47 -7.51 28.05
C LYS A 380 -17.99 -7.51 27.95
N LEU A 381 -18.55 -6.54 27.24
CA LEU A 381 -19.99 -6.32 27.15
C LEU A 381 -20.57 -6.99 25.90
N ASN A 382 -21.83 -7.42 25.97
CA ASN A 382 -22.57 -7.70 24.75
C ASN A 382 -22.73 -6.40 23.92
N THR A 383 -23.02 -6.51 22.64
CA THR A 383 -23.00 -5.34 21.75
C THR A 383 -24.06 -4.33 22.13
N LYS A 384 -25.24 -4.76 22.58
CA LYS A 384 -26.31 -3.85 23.02
C LYS A 384 -25.87 -2.97 24.20
N ASP A 385 -25.31 -3.57 25.24
CA ASP A 385 -24.87 -2.85 26.44
C ASP A 385 -23.70 -1.93 26.13
N TRP A 386 -22.77 -2.37 25.28
CA TRP A 386 -21.68 -1.52 24.80
C TRP A 386 -22.19 -0.32 23.98
N VAL A 387 -23.18 -0.53 23.11
CA VAL A 387 -23.79 0.54 22.31
C VAL A 387 -24.42 1.60 23.21
N ILE A 388 -25.23 1.18 24.17
CA ILE A 388 -25.96 2.07 25.08
C ILE A 388 -24.99 2.84 25.98
N THR A 389 -24.03 2.14 26.59
CA THR A 389 -23.20 2.71 27.66
C THR A 389 -21.96 3.45 27.16
N GLN A 390 -21.47 3.14 25.94
CA GLN A 390 -20.20 3.67 25.44
C GLN A 390 -20.35 4.31 24.05
N LEU A 391 -20.75 3.55 23.03
CA LEU A 391 -20.65 3.99 21.63
C LEU A 391 -21.59 5.16 21.33
N LYS A 392 -22.89 5.05 21.65
CA LYS A 392 -23.87 6.11 21.39
C LYS A 392 -23.47 7.42 22.10
N PRO A 393 -23.17 7.42 23.42
CA PRO A 393 -22.66 8.62 24.11
C PRO A 393 -21.42 9.24 23.46
N MET A 394 -20.49 8.41 22.96
CA MET A 394 -19.27 8.89 22.29
C MET A 394 -19.57 9.55 20.94
N VAL A 395 -20.51 9.00 20.15
CA VAL A 395 -20.94 9.59 18.87
C VAL A 395 -21.63 10.93 19.10
N GLU A 396 -22.51 11.02 20.10
CA GLU A 396 -23.18 12.26 20.51
C GLU A 396 -22.18 13.32 20.98
N LEU A 397 -21.21 12.92 21.80
CA LEU A 397 -20.14 13.82 22.26
C LEU A 397 -19.33 14.35 21.07
N SER A 398 -19.00 13.49 20.10
CA SER A 398 -18.25 13.87 18.90
C SER A 398 -19.03 14.85 18.02
N LEU A 399 -20.34 14.66 17.87
CA LEU A 399 -21.21 15.60 17.16
C LEU A 399 -21.22 16.98 17.84
N LYS A 400 -21.39 17.00 19.16
CA LYS A 400 -21.34 18.24 19.96
C LYS A 400 -19.99 18.96 19.78
N CYS A 401 -18.87 18.23 19.73
CA CYS A 401 -17.55 18.81 19.46
C CYS A 401 -17.46 19.53 18.12
N ILE A 402 -17.96 18.89 17.06
CA ILE A 402 -17.93 19.48 15.72
C ILE A 402 -18.74 20.76 15.69
N ASP A 403 -19.91 20.76 16.34
CA ASP A 403 -20.77 21.93 16.42
C ASP A 403 -20.08 23.08 17.19
N ILE A 404 -19.40 22.78 18.30
CA ILE A 404 -18.58 23.75 19.05
C ILE A 404 -17.45 24.31 18.17
N PHE A 405 -16.69 23.46 17.49
CA PHE A 405 -15.60 23.91 16.62
C PHE A 405 -16.08 24.79 15.48
N ASN A 406 -17.25 24.51 14.91
CA ASN A 406 -17.87 25.38 13.90
C ASN A 406 -18.27 26.76 14.46
N VAL A 407 -18.57 26.86 15.75
CA VAL A 407 -18.83 28.13 16.44
C VAL A 407 -17.53 28.87 16.77
N ILE A 408 -16.53 28.15 17.30
CA ILE A 408 -15.24 28.72 17.73
C ILE A 408 -14.39 29.17 16.53
N GLU A 409 -14.42 28.48 15.39
CA GLU A 409 -13.68 28.88 14.18
C GLU A 409 -13.98 30.32 13.78
N LYS A 410 -15.22 30.78 13.96
CA LYS A 410 -15.64 32.16 13.64
C LYS A 410 -15.02 33.21 14.57
N LYS A 411 -14.49 32.79 15.73
CA LYS A 411 -13.98 33.66 16.80
C LYS A 411 -12.46 33.66 16.89
N LEU A 412 -11.77 32.75 16.18
CA LEU A 412 -10.33 32.55 16.30
C LEU A 412 -9.59 32.83 15.00
N ALA A 413 -8.36 33.31 15.12
CA ALA A 413 -7.41 33.26 14.02
C ALA A 413 -7.13 31.80 13.63
N LYS A 414 -6.91 31.55 12.34
CA LYS A 414 -6.79 30.19 11.78
C LYS A 414 -5.73 29.33 12.48
N ASN A 415 -4.60 29.91 12.84
CA ASN A 415 -3.51 29.23 13.56
C ASN A 415 -3.92 28.84 14.99
N VAL A 416 -4.60 29.73 15.72
CA VAL A 416 -5.09 29.44 17.09
C VAL A 416 -6.20 28.40 17.05
N PHE A 417 -7.11 28.49 16.08
CA PHE A 417 -8.14 27.49 15.85
C PHE A 417 -7.54 26.10 15.60
N GLN A 418 -6.50 26.02 14.77
CA GLN A 418 -5.79 24.77 14.51
C GLN A 418 -5.22 24.19 15.82
N GLU A 419 -4.57 24.99 16.65
CA GLU A 419 -4.02 24.50 17.91
C GLU A 419 -5.11 24.06 18.92
N VAL A 420 -6.28 24.71 18.91
CA VAL A 420 -7.45 24.33 19.73
C VAL A 420 -8.04 22.99 19.28
N ILE A 421 -8.26 22.76 17.98
CA ILE A 421 -8.78 21.46 17.50
C ILE A 421 -7.78 20.31 17.72
N GLU A 422 -6.50 20.65 17.85
CA GLU A 422 -5.44 19.72 18.19
C GLU A 422 -5.24 19.51 19.71
N PHE A 423 -6.06 20.16 20.54
CA PHE A 423 -5.93 20.18 22.01
C PHE A 423 -4.53 20.56 22.52
N ARG A 424 -3.79 21.39 21.79
CA ARG A 424 -2.47 21.88 22.22
C ARG A 424 -2.64 22.95 23.28
N TYR A 425 -2.28 22.65 24.53
CA TYR A 425 -2.32 23.61 25.63
C TYR A 425 -1.14 24.58 25.57
N ASN A 426 -1.41 25.86 25.33
CA ASN A 426 -0.47 26.98 25.47
C ASN A 426 -1.23 28.23 25.97
N GLU A 427 -0.52 29.34 26.16
CA GLU A 427 -1.13 30.58 26.69
C GLU A 427 -2.29 31.10 25.83
N GLN A 428 -2.23 30.93 24.50
CA GLN A 428 -3.26 31.41 23.58
C GLN A 428 -4.47 30.49 23.49
N THR A 429 -4.27 29.17 23.60
CA THR A 429 -5.35 28.17 23.47
C THR A 429 -6.02 27.80 24.79
N LYS A 430 -5.31 27.96 25.92
CA LYS A 430 -5.76 27.54 27.25
C LYS A 430 -7.17 28.05 27.61
N PRO A 431 -7.54 29.33 27.42
CA PRO A 431 -8.87 29.81 27.76
C PRO A 431 -9.98 29.07 27.01
N TYR A 432 -9.74 28.75 25.73
CA TYR A 432 -10.70 28.05 24.88
C TYR A 432 -10.79 26.57 25.23
N LEU A 433 -9.65 25.92 25.51
CA LEU A 433 -9.64 24.51 25.90
C LEU A 433 -10.24 24.30 27.29
N ASP A 434 -9.98 25.20 28.23
CA ASP A 434 -10.58 25.17 29.56
C ASP A 434 -12.10 25.41 29.50
N ASP A 435 -12.56 26.35 28.66
CA ASP A 435 -13.98 26.57 28.40
C ASP A 435 -14.65 25.32 27.82
N ILE A 436 -14.09 24.75 26.74
CA ILE A 436 -14.57 23.50 26.13
C ILE A 436 -14.61 22.36 27.16
N PHE A 437 -13.57 22.20 27.98
CA PHE A 437 -13.52 21.11 28.95
C PHE A 437 -14.42 21.32 30.16
N SER A 438 -14.71 22.57 30.52
CA SER A 438 -15.69 22.89 31.57
C SER A 438 -17.11 22.56 31.13
N GLN A 439 -17.45 22.91 29.89
CA GLN A 439 -18.77 22.64 29.30
C GLN A 439 -18.92 21.16 28.93
N TYR A 440 -17.82 20.48 28.61
CA TYR A 440 -17.80 19.09 28.16
C TYR A 440 -16.69 18.27 28.87
N PRO A 441 -16.88 17.93 30.16
CA PRO A 441 -15.88 17.18 30.95
C PRO A 441 -15.50 15.82 30.36
N GLY A 442 -16.40 15.21 29.58
CA GLY A 442 -16.15 13.97 28.83
C GLY A 442 -14.97 14.09 27.86
N LEU A 443 -14.73 15.27 27.27
CA LEU A 443 -13.59 15.49 26.36
C LEU A 443 -12.26 15.51 27.08
N LYS A 444 -12.20 16.07 28.28
CA LYS A 444 -11.00 16.06 29.12
C LYS A 444 -10.62 14.63 29.52
N ARG A 445 -11.62 13.80 29.86
CA ARG A 445 -11.41 12.38 30.15
C ARG A 445 -10.90 11.63 28.91
N LEU A 446 -11.48 11.91 27.75
CA LEU A 446 -11.14 11.25 26.51
C LEU A 446 -9.74 11.66 26.02
N GLN A 447 -9.40 12.95 26.04
CA GLN A 447 -8.04 13.45 25.79
C GLN A 447 -7.01 12.73 26.69
N LYS A 448 -7.25 12.64 28.00
CA LYS A 448 -6.36 11.91 28.91
C LYS A 448 -6.23 10.42 28.59
N GLN A 449 -7.32 9.76 28.18
CA GLN A 449 -7.29 8.36 27.74
C GLN A 449 -6.50 8.20 26.45
N THR A 450 -6.66 9.15 25.53
CA THR A 450 -5.93 9.21 24.27
C THR A 450 -4.45 9.46 24.49
N ASP A 451 -4.07 10.41 25.35
CA ASP A 451 -2.68 10.71 25.69
C ASP A 451 -2.02 9.52 26.39
N LYS A 452 -2.72 8.85 27.30
CA LYS A 452 -2.24 7.61 27.94
C LYS A 452 -2.05 6.48 26.94
N ALA A 453 -2.96 6.32 25.98
CA ALA A 453 -2.82 5.35 24.91
C ALA A 453 -1.63 5.70 24.01
N ILE A 454 -1.46 6.96 23.61
CA ILE A 454 -0.30 7.45 22.84
C ILE A 454 1.01 7.21 23.60
N THR A 455 1.00 7.39 24.92
CA THR A 455 2.19 7.19 25.78
C THR A 455 2.52 5.71 25.93
N LYS A 456 1.54 4.83 26.09
CA LYS A 456 1.74 3.36 26.07
C LYS A 456 2.14 2.81 24.70
N VAL A 457 1.65 3.42 23.62
CA VAL A 457 1.99 3.07 22.23
C VAL A 457 3.42 3.47 21.87
N LYS A 458 4.07 4.34 22.65
CA LYS A 458 5.52 4.56 22.53
C LYS A 458 6.36 3.36 23.03
N GLU A 459 5.77 2.46 23.81
CA GLU A 459 6.47 1.30 24.39
C GLU A 459 6.20 -0.01 23.60
N GLU A 460 5.14 -0.09 22.80
CA GLU A 460 4.84 -1.24 21.92
C GLU A 460 4.39 -0.79 20.51
N PHE A 461 5.07 -1.29 19.48
CA PHE A 461 4.92 -0.91 18.07
C PHE A 461 3.52 -1.23 17.50
N LEU A 462 2.64 -0.23 17.38
CA LEU A 462 1.51 -0.22 16.43
C LEU A 462 1.28 1.21 15.88
N PRO A 463 0.97 1.38 14.58
CA PRO A 463 0.66 2.68 14.02
C PRO A 463 -0.75 3.15 14.41
N SER A 464 -0.81 4.46 14.66
CA SER A 464 -1.96 5.37 14.71
C SER A 464 -2.90 5.37 15.95
N LYS A 465 -2.79 6.51 16.62
CA LYS A 465 -3.75 7.28 17.43
C LYS A 465 -5.15 6.66 17.65
N PRO A 466 -5.65 6.63 18.91
CA PRO A 466 -7.02 6.20 19.23
C PRO A 466 -8.09 6.94 18.43
N LEU A 467 -9.20 6.25 18.14
CA LEU A 467 -10.39 6.70 17.39
C LEU A 467 -10.67 8.21 17.51
N LEU A 468 -10.83 8.77 18.71
CA LEU A 468 -11.24 10.18 18.83
C LEU A 468 -10.19 11.15 18.23
N HIS A 469 -8.91 10.82 18.36
CA HIS A 469 -7.82 11.67 17.89
C HIS A 469 -7.65 11.60 16.36
N GLU A 470 -7.91 10.45 15.73
CA GLU A 470 -8.05 10.39 14.26
C GLU A 470 -9.33 11.07 13.78
N TYR A 471 -10.39 11.08 14.60
CA TYR A 471 -11.69 11.60 14.20
C TYR A 471 -11.78 13.13 14.24
N LEU A 472 -11.00 13.75 15.11
CA LEU A 472 -10.94 15.21 15.28
C LEU A 472 -9.83 15.87 14.46
N PHE A 473 -8.70 15.21 14.18
CA PHE A 473 -7.59 15.83 13.44
C PHE A 473 -7.76 15.90 11.91
N LYS A 474 -8.68 15.13 11.31
CA LYS A 474 -9.01 15.24 9.87
C LYS A 474 -10.04 16.33 9.56
N LEU A 475 -10.31 17.21 10.53
CA LEU A 475 -11.36 18.22 10.47
C LEU A 475 -10.79 19.62 10.19
N GLU A 476 -9.66 19.69 9.48
CA GLU A 476 -8.92 20.93 9.19
C GLU A 476 -9.80 21.95 8.46
N THR A 477 -10.68 21.48 7.56
CA THR A 477 -11.59 22.36 6.82
C THR A 477 -13.02 22.30 7.34
N LYS A 478 -13.74 23.42 7.18
CA LYS A 478 -15.18 23.49 7.43
C LYS A 478 -15.97 22.44 6.63
N GLN A 479 -15.55 22.16 5.40
CA GLN A 479 -16.20 21.17 4.54
C GLN A 479 -16.05 19.75 5.10
N ASP A 480 -14.87 19.41 5.64
CA ASP A 480 -14.63 18.12 6.29
C ASP A 480 -15.49 17.97 7.56
N ARG A 481 -15.61 19.02 8.37
CA ARG A 481 -16.50 19.05 9.54
C ARG A 481 -17.97 18.86 9.20
N LEU A 482 -18.46 19.54 8.17
CA LEU A 482 -19.86 19.40 7.72
C LEU A 482 -20.14 17.98 7.21
N LYS A 483 -19.24 17.44 6.38
CA LYS A 483 -19.32 16.05 5.91
C LYS A 483 -19.34 15.07 7.09
N ARG A 484 -18.44 15.26 8.07
CA ARG A 484 -18.35 14.42 9.26
C ARG A 484 -19.60 14.50 10.14
N SER A 485 -20.13 15.70 10.37
CA SER A 485 -21.38 15.89 11.11
C SER A 485 -22.54 15.12 10.47
N LYS A 486 -22.68 15.21 9.13
CA LYS A 486 -23.69 14.43 8.40
C LYS A 486 -23.53 12.92 8.61
N GLN A 487 -22.30 12.42 8.56
CA GLN A 487 -22.01 10.99 8.74
C GLN A 487 -22.29 10.50 10.16
N LEU A 488 -21.92 11.27 11.19
CA LEU A 488 -22.19 10.92 12.59
C LEU A 488 -23.69 10.98 12.92
N LYS A 489 -24.42 11.97 12.38
CA LYS A 489 -25.90 12.03 12.51
C LYS A 489 -26.56 10.79 11.90
N ALA A 490 -26.10 10.37 10.73
CA ALA A 490 -26.59 9.15 10.11
C ALA A 490 -26.28 7.92 10.98
N LEU A 491 -25.04 7.77 11.47
CA LEU A 491 -24.67 6.66 12.37
C LEU A 491 -25.53 6.65 13.64
N LEU A 492 -25.76 7.80 14.26
CA LEU A 492 -26.59 7.90 15.47
C LEU A 492 -28.03 7.42 15.20
N HIS A 493 -28.64 7.90 14.12
CA HIS A 493 -29.95 7.46 13.67
C HIS A 493 -30.02 5.94 13.42
N TYR A 494 -28.98 5.37 12.81
CA TYR A 494 -28.91 3.93 12.59
C TYR A 494 -28.73 3.13 13.88
N LEU A 495 -27.94 3.62 14.83
CA LEU A 495 -27.78 3.00 16.16
C LEU A 495 -29.12 2.99 16.91
N GLU A 496 -29.88 4.08 16.87
CA GLU A 496 -31.20 4.19 17.50
C GLU A 496 -32.18 3.19 16.88
N LYS A 497 -32.29 3.17 15.55
CA LYS A 497 -33.12 2.18 14.86
C LYS A 497 -32.74 0.73 15.17
N TRP A 498 -31.45 0.45 15.31
CA TRP A 498 -30.95 -0.88 15.65
C TRP A 498 -31.33 -1.28 17.09
N LEU A 499 -31.23 -0.35 18.04
CA LEU A 499 -31.66 -0.57 19.42
C LEU A 499 -33.16 -0.84 19.53
N ASP A 500 -33.97 -0.16 18.71
CA ASP A 500 -35.43 -0.25 18.74
C ASP A 500 -35.97 -1.51 18.06
N ASN A 501 -35.44 -1.86 16.89
CA ASN A 501 -36.08 -2.85 16.00
C ASN A 501 -35.19 -4.04 15.63
N LYS A 502 -33.94 -4.12 16.12
CA LYS A 502 -32.92 -5.07 15.62
C LYS A 502 -32.92 -5.17 14.08
N ALA A 503 -33.04 -4.02 13.40
CA ALA A 503 -33.14 -3.96 11.94
C ALA A 503 -32.03 -4.81 11.29
N SER A 504 -32.38 -5.59 10.26
CA SER A 504 -31.46 -6.58 9.70
C SER A 504 -30.17 -5.91 9.25
N MET A 505 -29.06 -6.42 9.77
CA MET A 505 -27.71 -5.98 9.44
C MET A 505 -27.21 -6.79 8.25
N THR A 506 -27.96 -6.75 7.15
CA THR A 506 -27.54 -7.43 5.94
C THR A 506 -26.57 -6.48 5.23
N ILE A 507 -25.27 -6.77 5.27
CA ILE A 507 -24.33 -6.21 4.29
C ILE A 507 -24.84 -6.70 2.95
N SER A 508 -25.09 -5.79 2.01
CA SER A 508 -25.33 -6.24 0.66
C SER A 508 -24.05 -6.95 0.19
N SER A 509 -24.15 -8.15 -0.34
CA SER A 509 -23.02 -8.80 -1.03
C SER A 509 -22.44 -7.90 -2.14
N ASN A 510 -23.25 -6.95 -2.64
CA ASN A 510 -22.83 -5.91 -3.56
C ASN A 510 -21.98 -4.83 -2.87
N ASP A 511 -22.15 -4.47 -1.60
CA ASP A 511 -21.30 -3.44 -0.92
C ASP A 511 -19.82 -3.84 -0.91
N PHE A 512 -19.57 -5.16 -0.88
CA PHE A 512 -18.24 -5.75 -0.91
C PHE A 512 -17.65 -5.79 -2.33
N LEU A 513 -18.48 -6.14 -3.32
CA LEU A 513 -18.04 -6.25 -4.70
C LEU A 513 -18.07 -4.90 -5.42
N GLU A 514 -18.89 -3.93 -5.05
CA GLU A 514 -19.05 -2.64 -5.76
C GLU A 514 -17.80 -1.74 -5.69
N PHE A 515 -16.71 -2.16 -5.04
CA PHE A 515 -15.42 -1.45 -4.96
C PHE A 515 -15.50 0.01 -4.47
N ASN A 516 -16.68 0.48 -4.05
CA ASN A 516 -16.98 1.89 -3.78
C ASN A 516 -16.81 2.27 -2.30
N THR A 517 -16.69 1.30 -1.39
CA THR A 517 -16.56 1.58 0.03
C THR A 517 -15.35 0.91 0.63
N ILE A 518 -14.29 1.69 0.86
CA ILE A 518 -13.51 1.47 2.09
C ILE A 518 -14.53 1.44 3.23
N PRO A 519 -14.50 0.43 4.13
CA PRO A 519 -15.40 0.36 5.26
C PRO A 519 -15.48 1.73 5.91
N SER A 520 -16.64 2.34 5.72
CA SER A 520 -16.90 3.65 6.29
C SER A 520 -16.92 3.41 7.80
N PRO A 521 -16.16 4.14 8.63
CA PRO A 521 -16.29 4.04 10.09
C PRO A 521 -17.68 4.44 10.60
N PHE A 522 -18.62 4.71 9.70
CA PHE A 522 -20.03 5.03 9.93
C PHE A 522 -20.98 4.00 9.36
N ASN A 523 -20.47 2.92 8.74
CA ASN A 523 -21.30 1.76 8.44
C ASN A 523 -21.59 1.06 9.77
N LEU A 524 -22.88 1.01 10.13
CA LEU A 524 -23.33 0.46 11.41
C LEU A 524 -22.75 -0.93 11.68
N GLN A 525 -22.74 -1.82 10.70
CA GLN A 525 -22.27 -3.18 10.90
C GLN A 525 -20.77 -3.27 11.11
N PHE A 526 -19.97 -2.44 10.44
CA PHE A 526 -18.54 -2.38 10.69
C PHE A 526 -18.23 -1.86 12.10
N VAL A 527 -19.03 -0.90 12.59
CA VAL A 527 -18.89 -0.34 13.93
C VAL A 527 -19.28 -1.37 15.01
N LEU A 528 -20.31 -2.17 14.75
CA LEU A 528 -20.79 -3.18 15.70
C LEU A 528 -19.99 -4.50 15.63
N TYR A 529 -19.56 -4.91 14.44
CA TYR A 529 -18.96 -6.22 14.15
C TYR A 529 -17.88 -6.12 13.05
N PRO A 530 -16.70 -5.53 13.33
CA PRO A 530 -15.63 -5.31 12.35
C PRO A 530 -15.16 -6.59 11.64
N PHE A 531 -15.21 -7.72 12.34
CA PHE A 531 -14.79 -9.04 11.83
C PHE A 531 -15.75 -9.59 10.76
N SER A 532 -17.01 -9.12 10.72
CA SER A 532 -17.99 -9.61 9.75
C SER A 532 -17.54 -9.30 8.32
N PHE A 533 -16.92 -8.13 8.13
CA PHE A 533 -16.35 -7.72 6.86
C PHE A 533 -15.22 -8.66 6.42
N LEU A 534 -14.29 -9.00 7.33
CA LEU A 534 -13.19 -9.93 7.06
C LEU A 534 -13.72 -11.32 6.65
N MET A 535 -14.71 -11.82 7.40
CA MET A 535 -15.34 -13.12 7.12
C MET A 535 -16.05 -13.12 5.78
N GLN A 536 -16.93 -12.15 5.52
CA GLN A 536 -17.68 -12.07 4.26
C GLN A 536 -16.75 -11.96 3.05
N SER A 537 -15.71 -11.15 3.17
CA SER A 537 -14.69 -11.00 2.13
C SER A 537 -14.08 -12.34 1.76
N PHE A 538 -13.68 -13.10 2.80
CA PHE A 538 -13.04 -14.39 2.62
C PHE A 538 -13.98 -15.43 2.02
N MET A 539 -15.16 -15.58 2.60
CA MET A 539 -16.11 -16.59 2.15
C MET A 539 -16.57 -16.35 0.72
N LEU A 540 -16.75 -15.10 0.31
CA LEU A 540 -17.20 -14.77 -1.05
C LEU A 540 -16.09 -15.01 -2.10
N THR A 541 -14.84 -14.65 -1.77
CA THR A 541 -13.68 -15.00 -2.60
C THR A 541 -13.59 -16.51 -2.79
N GLN A 542 -13.68 -17.26 -1.69
CA GLN A 542 -13.65 -18.73 -1.73
C GLN A 542 -14.83 -19.31 -2.52
N TYR A 543 -16.02 -18.72 -2.42
CA TYR A 543 -17.19 -19.16 -3.18
C TYR A 543 -16.95 -19.08 -4.70
N TYR A 544 -16.45 -17.95 -5.21
CA TYR A 544 -16.15 -17.82 -6.65
C TYR A 544 -15.00 -18.71 -7.09
N TYR A 545 -13.98 -18.82 -6.24
CA TYR A 545 -12.85 -19.71 -6.45
C TYR A 545 -13.30 -21.18 -6.61
N MET A 546 -14.09 -21.68 -5.66
CA MET A 546 -14.66 -23.03 -5.67
C MET A 546 -15.64 -23.26 -6.82
N ASN A 547 -16.39 -22.25 -7.23
CA ASN A 547 -17.23 -22.34 -8.44
C ASN A 547 -16.42 -22.54 -9.71
N GLY A 548 -15.26 -21.87 -9.81
CA GLY A 548 -14.26 -22.14 -10.83
C GLY A 548 -13.73 -23.57 -10.76
N ALA A 549 -13.26 -23.98 -9.58
CA ALA A 549 -12.75 -25.33 -9.31
C ALA A 549 -13.72 -26.41 -9.77
N LYS A 550 -15.01 -26.26 -9.42
CA LYS A 550 -16.07 -27.21 -9.72
C LYS A 550 -16.27 -27.43 -11.21
N LYS A 551 -15.96 -26.45 -12.07
CA LYS A 551 -16.11 -26.61 -13.53
C LYS A 551 -15.09 -27.59 -14.10
N GLU A 552 -13.89 -27.63 -13.54
CA GLU A 552 -12.74 -28.39 -14.06
C GLU A 552 -12.43 -29.67 -13.26
N ALA A 553 -12.97 -29.78 -12.04
CA ALA A 553 -12.75 -30.91 -11.14
C ALA A 553 -13.38 -32.24 -11.59
N LYS A 554 -12.79 -33.36 -11.17
CA LYS A 554 -13.36 -34.72 -11.29
C LYS A 554 -14.51 -34.92 -10.30
N SER A 555 -15.31 -35.97 -10.49
CA SER A 555 -16.51 -36.24 -9.66
C SER A 555 -16.22 -36.38 -8.16
N SER A 556 -15.10 -37.00 -7.78
CA SER A 556 -14.67 -37.13 -6.38
C SER A 556 -14.34 -35.77 -5.75
N GLU A 557 -13.62 -34.92 -6.46
CA GLU A 557 -13.23 -33.56 -6.05
C GLU A 557 -14.43 -32.62 -6.00
N LYS A 558 -15.39 -32.75 -6.94
CA LYS A 558 -16.64 -31.98 -6.89
C LYS A 558 -17.40 -32.18 -5.56
N LYS A 559 -17.38 -33.39 -5.01
CA LYS A 559 -18.01 -33.67 -3.70
C LYS A 559 -17.30 -32.94 -2.56
N GLU A 560 -15.97 -32.90 -2.62
CA GLU A 560 -15.12 -32.18 -1.66
C GLU A 560 -15.33 -30.66 -1.75
N ILE A 561 -15.24 -30.10 -2.96
CA ILE A 561 -15.52 -28.69 -3.27
C ILE A 561 -16.91 -28.27 -2.77
N ASN A 562 -17.95 -29.10 -3.01
CA ASN A 562 -19.30 -28.80 -2.54
C ASN A 562 -19.39 -28.75 -1.00
N LYS A 563 -18.62 -29.57 -0.27
CA LYS A 563 -18.57 -29.50 1.20
C LYS A 563 -17.95 -28.18 1.67
N ILE A 564 -16.86 -27.74 1.03
CA ILE A 564 -16.22 -26.45 1.32
C ILE A 564 -17.23 -25.31 1.10
N VAL A 565 -17.89 -25.27 -0.06
CA VAL A 565 -18.91 -24.25 -0.38
C VAL A 565 -20.06 -24.27 0.63
N THR A 566 -20.56 -25.46 0.99
CA THR A 566 -21.67 -25.60 1.95
C THR A 566 -21.28 -25.10 3.33
N HIS A 567 -20.06 -25.42 3.80
CA HIS A 567 -19.53 -24.94 5.07
C HIS A 567 -19.49 -23.41 5.10
N TYR A 568 -18.93 -22.77 4.07
CA TYR A 568 -18.85 -21.32 4.00
C TYR A 568 -20.21 -20.64 3.91
N SER A 569 -21.15 -21.16 3.12
CA SER A 569 -22.53 -20.66 3.10
C SER A 569 -23.19 -20.77 4.48
N LYS A 570 -22.97 -21.86 5.22
CA LYS A 570 -23.49 -22.01 6.58
C LYS A 570 -22.90 -20.96 7.54
N VAL A 571 -21.60 -20.72 7.46
CA VAL A 571 -20.92 -19.70 8.28
C VAL A 571 -21.46 -18.30 7.96
N LEU A 572 -21.68 -17.97 6.68
CA LEU A 572 -22.27 -16.69 6.28
C LEU A 572 -23.70 -16.51 6.80
N ASN A 573 -24.56 -17.51 6.62
CA ASN A 573 -25.93 -17.47 7.13
C ASN A 573 -25.97 -17.33 8.67
N GLU A 574 -25.04 -17.97 9.36
CA GLU A 574 -24.93 -17.84 10.82
C GLU A 574 -24.40 -16.45 11.22
N LEU A 575 -23.46 -15.87 10.46
CA LEU A 575 -22.96 -14.51 10.70
C LEU A 575 -24.07 -13.47 10.58
N GLU A 576 -24.97 -13.63 9.61
CA GLU A 576 -26.12 -12.74 9.41
C GLU A 576 -27.17 -12.89 10.52
N SER A 577 -27.44 -14.13 10.96
CA SER A 577 -28.48 -14.42 11.97
C SER A 577 -28.00 -14.30 13.42
N ASN A 578 -26.73 -14.53 13.69
CA ASN A 578 -26.13 -14.53 15.03
C ASN A 578 -24.68 -13.97 15.05
N PRO A 579 -24.50 -12.67 14.76
CA PRO A 579 -23.18 -12.03 14.76
C PRO A 579 -22.51 -12.00 16.14
N GLU A 580 -23.28 -12.06 17.22
CA GLU A 580 -22.75 -12.09 18.60
C GLU A 580 -21.92 -13.34 18.88
N LYS A 581 -22.31 -14.50 18.34
CA LYS A 581 -21.50 -15.71 18.41
C LYS A 581 -20.09 -15.47 17.86
N PHE A 582 -20.00 -14.81 16.71
CA PHE A 582 -18.72 -14.53 16.07
C PHE A 582 -17.93 -13.46 16.81
N LYS A 583 -18.60 -12.48 17.43
CA LYS A 583 -17.93 -11.54 18.34
C LYS A 583 -17.30 -12.26 19.52
N GLU A 584 -18.01 -13.22 20.13
CA GLU A 584 -17.47 -14.04 21.21
C GLU A 584 -16.25 -14.84 20.74
N LEU A 585 -16.35 -15.52 19.59
CA LEU A 585 -15.23 -16.26 19.01
C LEU A 585 -14.03 -15.33 18.75
N PHE A 586 -14.27 -14.21 18.07
CA PHE A 586 -13.25 -13.22 17.74
C PHE A 586 -12.55 -12.68 19.01
N CYS A 587 -13.32 -12.33 20.04
CA CYS A 587 -12.78 -11.70 21.24
C CYS A 587 -12.15 -12.69 22.24
N LYS A 588 -12.73 -13.89 22.38
CA LYS A 588 -12.45 -14.81 23.50
C LYS A 588 -11.93 -16.19 23.06
N LYS A 589 -12.16 -16.62 21.81
CA LYS A 589 -11.82 -17.97 21.32
C LYS A 589 -11.19 -17.88 19.93
N GLU A 590 -10.07 -17.18 19.86
CA GLU A 590 -9.39 -16.82 18.61
C GLU A 590 -9.08 -18.00 17.69
N ASN A 591 -8.54 -19.10 18.24
CA ASN A 591 -8.25 -20.31 17.45
C ASN A 591 -9.52 -20.87 16.78
N LEU A 592 -10.64 -20.91 17.51
CA LEU A 592 -11.92 -21.36 16.95
C LEU A 592 -12.47 -20.39 15.90
N PHE A 593 -12.19 -19.09 16.04
CA PHE A 593 -12.54 -18.11 15.01
C PHE A 593 -11.73 -18.34 13.73
N ILE A 594 -10.42 -18.61 13.86
CA ILE A 594 -9.53 -18.89 12.73
C ILE A 594 -9.90 -20.20 12.03
N ASP A 595 -10.32 -21.22 12.78
CA ASP A 595 -10.74 -22.51 12.23
C ASP A 595 -11.96 -22.39 11.30
N LEU A 596 -12.79 -21.33 11.43
CA LEU A 596 -13.91 -21.08 10.52
C LEU A 596 -13.46 -20.87 9.06
N PHE A 597 -12.24 -20.39 8.86
CA PHE A 597 -11.66 -20.09 7.55
C PHE A 597 -10.99 -21.28 6.89
N LYS A 598 -10.75 -22.37 7.63
CA LYS A 598 -10.12 -23.58 7.10
C LYS A 598 -11.11 -24.41 6.29
N TRP A 599 -10.60 -25.16 5.33
CA TRP A 599 -11.42 -26.14 4.62
C TRP A 599 -11.81 -27.29 5.56
N PRO A 600 -13.07 -27.77 5.50
CA PRO A 600 -13.54 -28.90 6.28
C PRO A 600 -13.06 -30.25 5.67
N LEU A 601 -11.75 -30.37 5.44
CA LEU A 601 -11.12 -31.61 4.97
C LEU A 601 -10.64 -32.40 6.20
N LYS A 602 -10.89 -33.71 6.17
CA LYS A 602 -10.50 -34.63 7.24
C LYS A 602 -9.10 -35.15 7.02
#